data_AF-A0A3P2AGC9-F1
#
_entry.id   AF-A0A3P2AGC9-F1
#
_cell.length_a   1.000
_cell.length_b   1.000
_cell.length_c   1.000
_cell.angle_alpha   90.00
_cell.angle_beta   90.00
_cell.angle_gamma   90.00
#
_symmetry.space_group_name_H-M   'P 1'
#
loop_
_entity.id
_entity.type
_entity.pdbx_description
1 polymer ?
#
loop_
_entity_poly.entity_id
_entity_poly.type
_entity_poly.pdbx_seq_one_letter_code
_entity_poly.pdbx_strand_id
1 'polypeptide(L)'
;MILFSILLYSDMSTVLANGLLNYEDINRQIKKDVAENHIPGMAVIVVDKNNTLFTGLYGDCQSADTPFIIGSMSKSFTALAIMQLVEDNKIELEASILEYIDVSDWFYENTDQGFMVICQGFDSGDIFEWNRFGNGGSI
;
A
#
# COMPACT_ATOMS: atom_id res chain seq x y z
N MET A 1 2.98 56.49 -10.89
CA MET A 1 3.98 55.71 -10.14
C MET A 1 3.29 55.15 -8.91
N ILE A 2 2.54 54.06 -9.12
CA ILE A 2 1.63 53.47 -8.13
C ILE A 2 2.52 52.66 -7.18
N LEU A 3 2.68 53.15 -5.96
CA LEU A 3 3.51 52.52 -4.94
C LEU A 3 2.84 51.21 -4.52
N PHE A 4 3.53 50.11 -4.83
CA PHE A 4 3.27 48.74 -4.36
C PHE A 4 3.15 48.72 -2.83
N SER A 5 1.93 48.65 -2.32
CA SER A 5 1.64 48.30 -0.93
C SER A 5 0.92 46.96 -0.95
N ILE A 6 1.71 45.88 -1.04
CA ILE A 6 1.23 44.53 -0.73
C ILE A 6 1.87 44.18 0.61
N LEU A 7 1.14 44.51 1.67
CA LEU A 7 1.24 43.82 2.95
C LEU A 7 0.84 42.37 2.67
N LEU A 8 1.83 41.48 2.49
CA LEU A 8 1.61 40.06 2.69
C LEU A 8 1.33 39.86 4.18
N TYR A 9 0.08 40.04 4.56
CA TYR A 9 -0.49 39.44 5.75
C TYR A 9 -0.44 37.93 5.50
N SER A 10 0.70 37.31 5.80
CA SER A 10 0.71 35.88 6.02
C SER A 10 -0.14 35.68 7.27
N ASP A 11 -1.40 35.28 7.09
CA ASP A 11 -2.16 34.65 8.15
C ASP A 11 -1.38 33.39 8.54
N MET A 12 -0.43 33.56 9.45
CA MET A 12 0.09 32.49 10.27
C MET A 12 -1.02 32.12 11.23
N SER A 13 -2.07 31.50 10.70
CA SER A 13 -2.90 30.61 11.48
C SER A 13 -2.00 29.44 11.81
N THR A 14 -1.22 29.59 12.89
CA THR A 14 -0.84 28.43 13.68
C THR A 14 -2.16 27.80 14.08
N VAL A 15 -2.66 26.86 13.28
CA VAL A 15 -3.66 25.91 13.74
C VAL A 15 -2.96 25.21 14.88
N LEU A 16 -3.21 25.69 16.09
CA LEU A 16 -2.93 24.96 17.29
C LEU A 16 -3.82 23.73 17.19
N ALA A 17 -3.30 22.67 16.58
CA ALA A 17 -3.78 21.30 16.77
C ALA A 17 -3.49 20.86 18.21
N ASN A 18 -3.72 21.74 19.18
CA ASN A 18 -3.75 21.48 20.62
C ASN A 18 -5.14 20.96 20.98
N GLY A 19 -5.53 19.86 20.35
CA GLY A 19 -6.47 18.91 20.91
C GLY A 19 -5.72 17.59 20.94
N LEU A 20 -5.48 17.05 22.14
CA LEU A 20 -5.02 15.68 22.32
C LEU A 20 -5.71 14.78 21.29
N LEU A 21 -4.95 14.05 20.46
CA LEU A 21 -5.51 13.10 19.50
C LEU A 21 -6.56 12.24 20.21
N ASN A 22 -7.82 12.43 19.86
CA ASN A 22 -8.92 11.77 20.54
C ASN A 22 -9.24 10.45 19.84
N TYR A 23 -8.64 9.38 20.33
CA TYR A 23 -8.89 8.03 19.82
C TYR A 23 -10.36 7.59 19.99
N GLU A 24 -11.15 8.24 20.85
CA GLU A 24 -12.59 7.96 20.94
C GLU A 24 -13.35 8.45 19.71
N ASP A 25 -12.95 9.57 19.10
CA ASP A 25 -13.59 10.06 17.89
C ASP A 25 -13.24 9.15 16.70
N ILE A 26 -11.99 8.69 16.62
CA ILE A 26 -11.53 7.68 15.66
C ILE A 26 -12.32 6.37 15.83
N ASN A 27 -12.42 5.88 17.07
CA ASN A 27 -13.15 4.66 17.40
C ASN A 27 -14.63 4.76 17.02
N ARG A 28 -15.28 5.89 17.29
CA ARG A 28 -16.68 6.14 16.95
C ARG A 28 -16.89 6.16 15.44
N GLN A 29 -16.01 6.82 14.70
CA GLN A 29 -16.09 6.89 13.25
C GLN A 29 -15.90 5.50 12.61
N ILE A 30 -14.89 4.74 13.04
CA ILE A 30 -14.67 3.39 12.51
C ILE A 30 -15.85 2.47 12.82
N LYS A 31 -16.43 2.51 14.02
CA LYS A 31 -17.64 1.73 14.35
C LYS A 31 -18.80 2.05 13.41
N LYS A 32 -18.99 3.33 13.12
CA LYS A 32 -20.03 3.77 12.18
C LYS A 32 -19.75 3.21 10.78
N ASP A 33 -18.53 3.34 10.28
CA ASP A 33 -18.15 2.89 8.94
C ASP A 33 -18.21 1.36 8.79
N VAL A 34 -17.82 0.61 9.83
CA VAL A 34 -17.93 -0.85 9.87
C VAL A 34 -19.39 -1.29 9.76
N ALA A 35 -20.29 -0.61 10.48
CA ALA A 35 -21.73 -0.91 10.43
C ALA A 35 -22.35 -0.52 9.07
N GLU A 36 -22.06 0.68 8.57
CA GLU A 36 -22.62 1.18 7.30
C GLU A 36 -22.17 0.37 6.09
N ASN A 37 -20.90 -0.06 6.07
CA ASN A 37 -20.31 -0.84 4.97
C ASN A 37 -20.39 -2.35 5.18
N HIS A 38 -21.05 -2.82 6.24
CA HIS A 38 -21.20 -4.24 6.56
C HIS A 38 -19.86 -5.01 6.57
N ILE A 39 -18.83 -4.39 7.15
CA ILE A 39 -17.48 -4.97 7.19
C ILE A 39 -17.49 -6.15 8.17
N PRO A 40 -17.16 -7.38 7.71
CA PRO A 40 -17.29 -8.59 8.53
C PRO A 40 -16.33 -8.61 9.71
N GLY A 41 -15.13 -8.03 9.58
CA GLY A 41 -14.15 -7.93 10.65
C GLY A 41 -13.04 -6.96 10.30
N MET A 42 -12.60 -6.17 11.28
CA MET A 42 -11.52 -5.19 11.11
C MET A 42 -10.73 -5.03 12.41
N ALA A 43 -9.41 -5.03 12.30
CA ALA A 43 -8.50 -4.63 13.36
C ALA A 43 -7.77 -3.35 12.97
N VAL A 44 -7.72 -2.38 13.87
CA VAL A 44 -7.01 -1.10 13.68
C VAL A 44 -6.06 -0.89 14.85
N ILE A 45 -4.79 -0.68 14.54
CA ILE A 45 -3.75 -0.44 15.54
C ILE A 45 -3.00 0.82 15.12
N VAL A 46 -2.90 1.79 16.03
CA VAL A 46 -2.05 2.98 15.86
C VAL A 46 -0.86 2.83 16.79
N VAL A 47 0.34 2.95 16.24
CA VAL A 47 1.61 2.80 16.97
C VAL A 47 2.48 4.02 16.75
N ASP A 48 3.31 4.34 17.75
CA ASP A 48 4.47 5.22 17.62
C ASP A 48 5.74 4.38 17.89
N LYS A 49 6.92 5.00 17.76
CA LYS A 49 8.24 4.38 17.93
C LYS A 49 8.35 3.44 19.15
N ASN A 50 7.70 3.80 20.26
CA ASN A 50 7.89 3.12 21.54
C ASN A 50 6.66 2.35 22.04
N ASN A 51 5.46 2.63 21.53
CA ASN A 51 4.24 2.09 22.11
C ASN A 51 3.06 2.11 21.15
N THR A 52 2.10 1.22 21.40
CA THR A 52 0.77 1.26 20.82
C THR A 52 -0.03 2.39 21.46
N LEU A 53 -0.57 3.27 20.62
CA LEU A 53 -1.38 4.42 21.02
C LEU A 53 -2.88 4.10 21.02
N PHE A 54 -3.30 3.18 20.16
CA PHE A 54 -4.69 2.77 20.02
C PHE A 54 -4.80 1.36 19.46
N THR A 55 -5.81 0.61 19.90
CA THR A 55 -6.20 -0.67 19.33
C THR A 55 -7.71 -0.78 19.32
N GLY A 56 -8.30 -0.99 18.15
CA GLY A 56 -9.72 -1.19 17.95
C GLY A 56 -9.98 -2.48 17.19
N LEU A 57 -10.87 -3.32 17.72
CA LEU A 57 -11.35 -4.53 17.07
C LEU A 57 -12.84 -4.35 16.77
N TYR A 58 -13.24 -4.64 15.54
CA TYR A 58 -14.59 -4.39 15.03
C TYR A 58 -15.11 -5.59 14.24
N GLY A 59 -16.44 -5.74 14.19
CA GLY A 59 -17.07 -6.90 13.57
C GLY A 59 -16.73 -8.21 14.28
N ASP A 60 -16.52 -9.28 13.52
CA ASP A 60 -16.13 -10.63 13.97
C ASP A 60 -14.61 -10.79 14.17
N CYS A 61 -13.90 -9.68 14.43
CA CYS A 61 -12.49 -9.72 14.78
C CYS A 61 -12.33 -9.94 16.29
N GLN A 62 -11.94 -11.15 16.68
CA GLN A 62 -11.84 -11.56 18.10
C GLN A 62 -10.51 -11.16 18.76
N SER A 63 -9.45 -10.97 17.97
CA SER A 63 -8.12 -10.58 18.45
C SER A 63 -7.39 -9.70 17.43
N ALA A 64 -6.43 -8.90 17.90
CA ALA A 64 -5.47 -8.22 17.04
C ALA A 64 -4.64 -9.19 16.18
N ASP A 65 -4.51 -10.44 16.62
CA ASP A 65 -3.78 -11.50 15.90
C ASP A 65 -4.65 -12.27 14.89
N THR A 66 -5.92 -11.89 14.71
CA THR A 66 -6.77 -12.50 13.69
C THR A 66 -6.13 -12.32 12.30
N PRO A 67 -5.87 -13.40 11.53
CA PRO A 67 -5.22 -13.28 10.23
C PRO A 67 -6.17 -12.67 9.18
N PHE A 68 -5.65 -11.77 8.36
CA PHE A 68 -6.35 -11.15 7.24
C PHE A 68 -5.59 -11.36 5.93
N ILE A 69 -6.31 -11.46 4.81
CA ILE A 69 -5.70 -11.41 3.48
C ILE A 69 -5.43 -9.93 3.15
N ILE A 70 -4.15 -9.58 2.97
CA ILE A 70 -3.72 -8.18 2.83
C ILE A 70 -3.59 -7.71 1.36
N GLY A 71 -3.73 -8.62 0.39
CA GLY A 71 -3.73 -8.30 -1.04
C GLY A 71 -2.50 -7.49 -1.49
N SER A 72 -2.73 -6.31 -2.06
CA SER A 72 -1.66 -5.44 -2.58
C SER A 72 -0.66 -4.95 -1.54
N MET A 73 -0.90 -5.12 -0.25
CA MET A 73 0.12 -4.86 0.78
C MET A 73 1.27 -5.88 0.73
N SER A 74 1.04 -7.10 0.23
CA SER A 74 2.07 -8.16 0.12
C SER A 74 3.26 -7.75 -0.75
N LYS A 75 3.04 -6.78 -1.62
CA LYS A 75 3.97 -6.32 -2.62
C LYS A 75 5.15 -5.54 -2.06
N SER A 76 4.97 -4.80 -0.97
CA SER A 76 6.07 -4.20 -0.24
C SER A 76 6.99 -5.27 0.36
N PHE A 77 6.45 -6.44 0.75
CA PHE A 77 7.27 -7.57 1.20
C PHE A 77 8.03 -8.22 0.05
N THR A 78 7.42 -8.37 -1.13
CA THR A 78 8.12 -8.85 -2.33
C THR A 78 9.25 -7.90 -2.72
N ALA A 79 9.00 -6.59 -2.72
CA ALA A 79 10.03 -5.57 -2.97
C ALA A 79 11.18 -5.68 -1.97
N LEU A 80 10.89 -5.86 -0.67
CA LEU A 80 11.90 -6.06 0.35
C LEU A 80 12.74 -7.31 0.09
N ALA A 81 12.10 -8.44 -0.23
CA ALA A 81 12.79 -9.69 -0.52
C ALA A 81 13.72 -9.57 -1.74
N ILE A 82 13.28 -8.87 -2.79
CA ILE A 82 14.10 -8.54 -3.96
C ILE A 82 15.31 -7.71 -3.52
N MET A 83 15.10 -6.64 -2.76
CA MET A 83 16.22 -5.79 -2.30
C MET A 83 17.22 -6.54 -1.42
N GLN A 84 16.79 -7.49 -0.60
CA GLN A 84 17.69 -8.37 0.15
C GLN A 84 18.58 -9.23 -0.77
N LEU A 85 18.03 -9.71 -1.90
CA LEU A 85 18.81 -10.45 -2.90
C LEU A 85 19.80 -9.55 -3.65
N VAL A 86 19.44 -8.28 -3.88
CA VAL A 86 20.33 -7.26 -4.45
C VAL A 86 21.50 -6.98 -3.49
N GLU A 87 21.21 -6.77 -2.21
CA GLU A 87 22.23 -6.56 -1.17
C GLU A 87 23.19 -7.75 -1.05
N ASP A 88 22.68 -8.97 -1.22
CA ASP A 88 23.46 -10.21 -1.28
C ASP A 88 24.23 -10.40 -2.61
N ASN A 89 24.13 -9.48 -3.57
CA ASN A 89 24.67 -9.58 -4.94
C ASN A 89 24.21 -10.84 -5.70
N LYS A 90 23.02 -11.35 -5.39
CA LYS A 90 22.42 -12.51 -6.09
C LYS A 90 21.64 -12.10 -7.33
N ILE A 91 21.12 -10.88 -7.33
CA ILE A 91 20.39 -10.30 -8.46
C ILE A 91 20.82 -8.84 -8.66
N GLU A 92 20.75 -8.37 -9.90
CA GLU A 92 21.01 -6.99 -10.30
C GLU A 92 19.71 -6.43 -10.89
N LEU A 93 19.24 -5.28 -10.39
CA LEU A 93 17.95 -4.71 -10.81
C LEU A 93 17.91 -4.32 -12.30
N GLU A 94 19.07 -3.93 -12.82
CA GLU A 94 19.27 -3.50 -14.20
C GLU A 94 19.66 -4.66 -15.14
N ALA A 95 19.84 -5.87 -14.62
CA ALA A 95 20.07 -7.04 -15.46
C ALA A 95 18.78 -7.49 -16.13
N SER A 96 18.91 -8.16 -17.28
CA SER A 96 17.74 -8.73 -17.96
C SER A 96 17.15 -9.86 -17.11
N ILE A 97 15.82 -9.93 -17.01
CA ILE A 97 15.14 -11.02 -16.29
C ILE A 97 15.52 -12.42 -16.85
N LEU A 98 15.89 -12.48 -18.13
CA LEU A 98 16.36 -13.69 -18.82
C LEU A 98 17.63 -14.29 -18.19
N GLU A 99 18.40 -13.50 -17.46
CA GLU A 99 19.61 -13.98 -16.79
C GLU A 99 19.29 -14.84 -15.56
N TYR A 100 18.10 -14.68 -14.99
CA TYR A 100 17.69 -15.37 -13.76
C TYR A 100 16.63 -16.44 -13.99
N ILE A 101 15.75 -16.24 -14.97
CA ILE A 101 14.67 -17.17 -15.29
C ILE A 101 14.53 -17.37 -16.80
N ASP A 102 14.27 -18.60 -17.21
CA ASP A 102 13.84 -18.89 -18.58
C ASP A 102 12.37 -18.49 -18.73
N VAL A 103 12.14 -17.33 -19.34
CA VAL A 103 10.79 -16.78 -19.53
C VAL A 103 9.96 -17.52 -20.56
N SER A 104 10.57 -18.39 -21.38
CA SER A 104 9.85 -19.09 -22.46
C SER A 104 8.81 -20.09 -21.94
N ASP A 105 8.99 -20.55 -20.69
CA ASP A 105 8.02 -21.40 -19.99
C ASP A 105 6.86 -20.62 -19.35
N TRP A 106 7.00 -19.29 -19.18
CA TRP A 106 6.10 -18.48 -18.34
C TRP A 106 5.41 -17.32 -19.07
N PHE A 107 5.98 -16.84 -20.18
CA PHE A 107 5.47 -15.69 -20.94
C PHE A 107 5.19 -16.06 -22.39
N TYR A 108 3.99 -15.71 -22.87
CA TYR A 108 3.52 -16.03 -24.23
C TYR A 108 4.06 -15.04 -25.27
N GLU A 109 4.39 -13.80 -24.87
CA GLU A 109 4.96 -12.76 -25.74
C GLU A 109 6.28 -12.22 -25.16
N ASN A 110 7.28 -12.08 -26.04
CA ASN A 110 8.64 -11.65 -25.71
C ASN A 110 8.78 -10.12 -25.51
N THR A 111 7.69 -9.36 -25.42
CA THR A 111 7.70 -7.89 -25.36
C THR A 111 7.79 -7.32 -23.94
N ASP A 112 7.57 -8.14 -22.90
CA ASP A 112 7.64 -7.74 -21.49
C ASP A 112 9.04 -7.97 -20.86
N GLN A 113 10.08 -8.15 -21.68
CA GLN A 113 11.47 -8.45 -21.26
C GLN A 113 12.21 -7.27 -20.57
N GLY A 114 11.47 -6.34 -19.97
CA GLY A 114 12.01 -5.18 -19.28
C GLY A 114 12.72 -5.52 -17.96
N PHE A 115 13.56 -4.58 -17.52
CA PHE A 115 14.26 -4.57 -16.23
C PHE A 115 13.37 -4.95 -15.05
N MET A 116 13.98 -5.39 -13.94
CA MET A 116 13.25 -5.63 -12.70
C MET A 116 12.84 -4.31 -12.04
N VAL A 117 11.89 -3.59 -12.65
CA VAL A 117 11.32 -2.38 -12.06
C VAL A 117 10.30 -2.83 -11.04
N ILE A 118 10.69 -2.77 -9.76
CA ILE A 118 9.88 -3.11 -8.58
C ILE A 118 8.49 -2.46 -8.61
N CYS A 119 8.32 -1.36 -9.35
CA CYS A 119 7.07 -0.60 -9.47
C CYS A 119 6.30 -0.75 -10.80
N GLN A 120 6.86 -1.32 -11.88
CA GLN A 120 6.11 -1.41 -13.16
C GLN A 120 5.17 -2.63 -13.25
N GLY A 121 5.28 -3.61 -12.35
CA GLY A 121 4.34 -4.75 -12.32
C GLY A 121 2.97 -4.46 -11.69
N PHE A 122 2.58 -3.18 -11.55
CA PHE A 122 1.46 -2.73 -10.71
C PHE A 122 0.51 -1.78 -11.43
N ASP A 123 0.43 -1.87 -12.74
CA ASP A 123 -0.70 -1.25 -13.41
C ASP A 123 -1.99 -1.96 -12.98
N SER A 124 -2.95 -1.15 -12.59
CA SER A 124 -4.23 -1.53 -12.02
C SER A 124 -5.05 -2.37 -12.99
N GLY A 125 -4.89 -3.69 -12.94
CA GLY A 125 -5.85 -4.64 -13.49
C GLY A 125 -7.01 -4.84 -12.52
N ASP A 126 -8.22 -4.65 -13.01
CA ASP A 126 -9.49 -4.61 -12.29
C ASP A 126 -9.67 -5.68 -11.21
N ILE A 127 -10.09 -5.25 -10.02
CA ILE A 127 -10.32 -6.07 -8.82
C ILE A 127 -11.47 -7.11 -8.94
N PHE A 128 -12.00 -7.33 -10.14
CA PHE A 128 -12.94 -8.41 -10.45
C PHE A 128 -12.64 -9.15 -11.76
N GLU A 129 -11.55 -8.82 -12.44
CA GLU A 129 -11.10 -9.56 -13.61
C GLU A 129 -9.69 -10.10 -13.34
N TRP A 130 -9.60 -11.40 -13.07
CA TRP A 130 -8.33 -12.11 -13.05
C TRP A 130 -7.72 -12.06 -14.46
N ASN A 131 -7.06 -10.97 -14.82
CA ASN A 131 -6.08 -10.97 -15.90
C ASN A 131 -4.85 -11.71 -15.37
N ARG A 132 -4.96 -13.03 -15.47
CA ARG A 132 -3.85 -13.97 -15.47
C ARG A 132 -2.78 -13.41 -16.42
N PHE A 133 -1.52 -13.44 -16.01
CA PHE A 133 -0.44 -13.41 -17.00
C PHE A 133 -0.79 -14.45 -18.08
N GLY A 134 -0.91 -13.99 -19.32
CA GLY A 134 -1.48 -14.76 -20.43
C GLY A 134 -2.97 -14.47 -20.65
N ASN A 135 -3.25 -13.48 -21.50
CA ASN A 135 -4.51 -13.36 -22.21
C ASN A 135 -4.62 -14.56 -23.18
N GLY A 136 -5.09 -15.69 -22.65
CA GLY A 136 -5.46 -16.86 -23.43
C GLY A 136 -6.76 -16.56 -24.16
N GLY A 137 -6.64 -16.07 -25.40
CA GLY A 137 -7.74 -15.97 -26.33
C GLY A 137 -8.48 -17.31 -26.43
N SER A 138 -9.79 -17.23 -26.20
CA SER A 138 -10.89 -18.07 -26.68
C SER A 138 -10.55 -19.39 -27.39
N ILE A 139 -10.92 -20.50 -26.75
CA ILE A 139 -11.70 -21.56 -27.40
C ILE A 139 -13.05 -21.69 -26.71
#